data_AF-A0A2E0DEK6-F1
#
_entry.id   AF-A0A2E0DEK6-F1
#
_cell.length_a   1.000
_cell.length_b   1.000
_cell.length_c   1.000
_cell.angle_alpha   90.00
_cell.angle_beta   90.00
_cell.angle_gamma   90.00
#
_symmetry.space_group_name_H-M   'P 1'
#
loop_
_entity.id
_entity.type
_entity.pdbx_description
1 polymer ?
#
loop_
_entity_poly.entity_id
_entity_poly.type
_entity_poly.pdbx_seq_one_letter_code
_entity_poly.pdbx_strand_id
1 'polypeptide(L)'
;MVDKQLILDSVGPVQAVLDAHDGVVNVIDTTDGIISISLEGGCTGCSATPMTAMQIYYSLMKLDVVNDVLFVNGELPAYMRAFIDDKIGGEASQ
;
A
#
# COMPACT_ATOMS: atom_id res chain seq x y z
N MET A 1 16.71 3.58 3.50
CA MET A 1 16.01 2.87 2.42
C MET A 1 15.32 1.65 3.01
N VAL A 2 14.07 1.42 2.66
CA VAL A 2 13.32 0.21 3.04
C VAL A 2 13.65 -0.91 2.03
N ASP A 3 13.84 -2.13 2.52
CA ASP A 3 14.17 -3.26 1.65
C ASP A 3 12.99 -3.62 0.72
N LYS A 4 13.26 -3.81 -0.57
CA LYS A 4 12.21 -4.09 -1.56
C LYS A 4 11.58 -5.47 -1.38
N GLN A 5 12.34 -6.46 -0.93
CA GLN A 5 11.79 -7.80 -0.67
C GLN A 5 10.85 -7.76 0.52
N LEU A 6 11.21 -7.04 1.60
CA LEU A 6 10.32 -6.83 2.75
C LEU A 6 8.98 -6.19 2.34
N ILE A 7 9.01 -5.21 1.45
CA ILE A 7 7.80 -4.55 0.92
C ILE A 7 6.95 -5.57 0.17
N LEU A 8 7.56 -6.34 -0.75
CA LEU A 8 6.88 -7.37 -1.55
C LEU A 8 6.27 -8.47 -0.67
N ASP A 9 6.97 -8.92 0.35
CA ASP A 9 6.49 -9.94 1.29
C ASP A 9 5.30 -9.40 2.12
N SER A 10 5.35 -8.13 2.50
CA SER A 10 4.28 -7.47 3.28
C SER A 10 3.02 -7.21 2.46
N VAL A 11 3.14 -7.05 1.14
CA VAL A 11 2.00 -7.01 0.20
C VAL A 11 1.60 -8.40 -0.31
N GLY A 12 2.27 -9.46 0.12
CA GLY A 12 1.95 -10.85 -0.24
C GLY A 12 0.47 -11.24 -0.10
N PRO A 13 -0.25 -10.83 0.98
CA PRO A 13 -1.68 -11.13 1.14
C PRO A 13 -2.58 -10.55 0.04
N VAL A 14 -2.15 -9.47 -0.61
CA VAL A 14 -2.89 -8.81 -1.71
C VAL A 14 -2.34 -9.18 -3.08
N GLN A 15 -1.17 -9.83 -3.15
CA GLN A 15 -0.59 -10.33 -4.41
C GLN A 15 -1.55 -11.27 -5.15
N ALA A 16 -2.24 -12.16 -4.43
CA ALA A 16 -3.24 -13.05 -5.04
C ALA A 16 -4.44 -12.30 -5.67
N VAL A 17 -4.82 -11.15 -5.10
CA VAL A 17 -5.90 -10.30 -5.65
C VAL A 17 -5.40 -9.56 -6.89
N LEU A 18 -4.17 -9.05 -6.82
CA LEU A 18 -3.51 -8.39 -7.95
C LEU A 18 -3.35 -9.36 -9.12
N ASP A 19 -2.80 -10.56 -8.89
CA ASP A 19 -2.60 -11.59 -9.91
C ASP A 19 -3.92 -12.03 -10.56
N ALA A 20 -5.02 -12.12 -9.79
CA ALA A 20 -6.34 -12.48 -10.30
C ALA A 20 -6.95 -11.43 -11.24
N HIS A 21 -6.45 -10.18 -11.19
CA HIS A 21 -6.94 -9.05 -11.97
C HIS A 21 -5.87 -8.49 -12.94
N ASP A 22 -4.81 -9.26 -13.25
CA ASP A 22 -3.67 -8.80 -14.04
C ASP A 22 -3.08 -7.47 -13.51
N GLY A 23 -3.14 -7.28 -12.20
CA GLY A 23 -2.64 -6.13 -11.47
C GLY A 23 -1.21 -6.33 -11.00
N VAL A 24 -0.43 -5.26 -10.96
CA VAL A 24 0.97 -5.29 -10.51
C VAL A 24 1.24 -4.12 -9.56
N VAL A 25 1.97 -4.38 -8.47
CA VAL A 25 2.55 -3.35 -7.61
C VAL A 25 3.96 -3.06 -8.09
N ASN A 26 4.21 -1.83 -8.52
CA ASN A 26 5.54 -1.39 -8.86
C ASN A 26 6.09 -0.50 -7.74
N VAL A 27 7.21 -0.89 -7.16
CA VAL A 27 7.92 -0.11 -6.13
C VAL A 27 8.92 0.81 -6.82
N ILE A 28 8.72 2.12 -6.65
CA ILE A 28 9.44 3.19 -7.35
C ILE A 28 10.57 3.75 -6.48
N ASP A 29 10.29 4.06 -5.22
CA ASP A 29 11.26 4.63 -4.27
C ASP A 29 11.00 4.10 -2.85
N THR A 30 12.03 4.07 -2.01
CA THR A 30 11.99 3.55 -0.62
C THR A 30 12.83 4.39 0.35
N THR A 31 13.21 5.60 -0.06
CA THR A 31 14.14 6.47 0.64
C THR A 31 13.48 7.07 1.88
N ASP A 32 14.26 7.25 2.96
CA ASP A 32 13.79 7.88 4.21
C ASP A 32 12.54 7.25 4.85
N GLY A 33 12.31 5.95 4.61
CA GLY A 33 11.13 5.25 5.12
C GLY A 33 9.85 5.57 4.34
N ILE A 34 9.94 6.36 3.26
CA ILE A 34 8.83 6.69 2.39
C ILE A 34 8.84 5.72 1.22
N ILE A 35 7.78 4.92 1.08
CA ILE A 35 7.63 3.99 -0.03
C ILE A 35 6.75 4.64 -1.10
N SER A 36 7.32 4.89 -2.27
CA SER A 36 6.54 5.33 -3.44
C SER A 36 6.21 4.12 -4.32
N ILE A 37 4.93 3.91 -4.60
CA ILE A 37 4.44 2.78 -5.42
C ILE A 37 3.41 3.22 -6.46
N SER A 38 3.29 2.46 -7.55
CA SER A 38 2.15 2.52 -8.48
C SER A 38 1.41 1.18 -8.53
N LEU A 39 0.10 1.24 -8.75
CA LEU A 39 -0.73 0.09 -9.09
C LEU A 39 -1.02 0.11 -10.59
N GLU A 40 -0.50 -0.88 -11.29
CA GLU A 40 -0.56 -0.97 -12.75
C GLU A 40 -1.35 -2.21 -13.19
N GLY A 41 -1.69 -2.29 -14.48
CA GLY A 41 -2.41 -3.43 -15.05
C GLY A 41 -3.93 -3.31 -14.89
N GLY A 42 -4.63 -4.45 -14.72
CA GLY A 42 -6.10 -4.46 -14.59
C GLY A 42 -6.63 -3.84 -13.30
N CYS A 43 -5.71 -3.43 -12.40
CA CYS A 43 -6.02 -2.59 -11.26
C CYS A 43 -6.06 -1.10 -11.58
N THR A 44 -5.57 -0.59 -12.71
CA THR A 44 -5.68 0.87 -12.95
C THR A 44 -7.11 1.25 -13.32
N GLY A 45 -7.79 2.06 -12.49
CA GLY A 45 -9.14 2.58 -12.78
C GLY A 45 -10.31 1.62 -12.53
N CYS A 46 -10.08 0.48 -11.86
CA CYS A 46 -11.15 -0.42 -11.43
C CYS A 46 -11.81 0.10 -10.13
N SER A 47 -13.11 -0.19 -9.92
CA SER A 47 -13.80 0.21 -8.68
C SER A 47 -13.23 -0.47 -7.42
N ALA A 48 -12.51 -1.59 -7.60
CA ALA A 48 -11.87 -2.33 -6.51
C ALA A 48 -10.48 -1.80 -6.13
N THR A 49 -9.86 -0.97 -6.97
CA THR A 49 -8.47 -0.54 -6.77
C THR A 49 -8.24 0.23 -5.48
N PRO A 50 -9.14 1.15 -5.06
CA PRO A 50 -8.96 1.82 -3.79
C PRO A 50 -8.95 0.85 -2.61
N MET A 51 -9.75 -0.23 -2.64
CA MET A 51 -9.74 -1.24 -1.58
C MET A 51 -8.41 -2.00 -1.54
N THR A 52 -7.83 -2.35 -2.68
CA THR A 52 -6.50 -2.96 -2.75
C THR A 52 -5.42 -2.01 -2.26
N ALA A 53 -5.47 -0.74 -2.66
CA ALA A 53 -4.56 0.31 -2.19
C ALA A 53 -4.64 0.50 -0.67
N MET A 54 -5.85 0.48 -0.10
CA MET A 54 -6.08 0.53 1.35
C MET A 54 -5.40 -0.64 2.08
N GLN A 55 -5.53 -1.86 1.57
CA GLN A 55 -4.91 -3.04 2.18
C GLN A 55 -3.38 -2.98 2.13
N ILE A 56 -2.82 -2.54 1.00
CA ILE A 56 -1.37 -2.35 0.84
C ILE A 56 -0.86 -1.29 1.83
N TYR A 57 -1.53 -0.13 1.89
CA TYR A 57 -1.19 0.95 2.81
C TYR A 57 -1.21 0.47 4.26
N TYR A 58 -2.27 -0.23 4.67
CA TYR A 58 -2.39 -0.79 6.01
C TYR A 58 -1.26 -1.75 6.35
N SER A 59 -0.94 -2.70 5.47
CA SER A 59 0.13 -3.68 5.71
C SER A 59 1.50 -3.01 5.84
N LEU A 60 1.80 -2.04 4.98
CA LEU A 60 3.11 -1.38 4.95
C LEU A 60 3.28 -0.38 6.11
N MET A 61 2.25 0.39 6.47
CA MET A 61 2.30 1.33 7.59
C MET A 61 2.42 0.67 8.96
N LYS A 62 2.23 -0.65 9.05
CA LYS A 62 2.47 -1.43 10.28
C LYS A 62 3.93 -1.86 10.46
N LEU A 63 4.78 -1.61 9.46
CA LEU A 63 6.22 -1.89 9.57
C LEU A 63 6.91 -0.72 10.26
N ASP A 64 7.67 -0.98 11.33
CA ASP A 64 8.38 0.07 12.09
C ASP A 64 9.36 0.91 11.23
N VAL A 65 9.84 0.35 10.13
CA VAL A 65 10.79 0.99 9.22
C VAL A 65 10.12 1.89 8.17
N VAL A 66 8.79 1.86 8.09
CA VAL A 66 7.99 2.63 7.13
C VAL A 66 7.39 3.84 7.82
N ASN A 67 7.69 5.02 7.28
CA ASN A 67 7.16 6.31 7.72
C ASN A 67 5.93 6.71 6.92
N ASP A 68 5.91 6.43 5.62
CA ASP A 68 4.78 6.75 4.74
C ASP A 68 4.76 5.84 3.49
N VAL A 69 3.59 5.73 2.87
CA VAL A 69 3.37 5.08 1.58
C VAL A 69 2.60 6.02 0.65
N LEU A 70 3.21 6.33 -0.49
CA LEU A 70 2.66 7.19 -1.52
C LEU A 70 2.27 6.38 -2.76
N PHE A 71 0.99 6.47 -3.15
CA PHE A 71 0.49 5.96 -4.42
C PHE A 71 0.63 7.03 -5.49
N VAL A 72 1.65 6.92 -6.35
CA VAL A 72 1.98 7.98 -7.33
C VAL A 72 0.90 8.21 -8.39
N ASN A 73 0.05 7.20 -8.61
CA ASN A 73 -1.09 7.23 -9.52
C ASN A 73 -2.41 7.65 -8.83
N GLY A 74 -2.38 7.97 -7.53
CA GLY A 74 -3.53 8.52 -6.81
C GLY A 74 -4.60 7.49 -6.40
N GLU A 75 -4.27 6.20 -6.40
CA GLU A 75 -5.23 5.11 -6.15
C GLU A 75 -5.72 5.02 -4.69
N LEU A 76 -5.09 5.75 -3.77
CA LEU A 76 -5.56 5.89 -2.39
C LEU A 76 -6.02 7.32 -2.10
N PRO A 77 -7.34 7.58 -2.07
CA PRO A 77 -7.89 8.89 -1.70
C PRO A 77 -7.56 9.27 -0.25
N ALA A 78 -7.38 10.58 -0.01
CA ALA A 78 -7.00 11.12 1.30
C ALA A 78 -7.96 10.72 2.45
N TYR A 79 -9.26 10.61 2.19
CA TYR A 79 -10.24 10.23 3.22
C TYR A 79 -10.11 8.75 3.63
N MET A 80 -9.78 7.86 2.69
CA MET A 80 -9.53 6.45 3.01
C MET A 80 -8.22 6.29 3.77
N ARG A 81 -7.19 7.05 3.38
CA ARG A 81 -5.93 7.10 4.10
C ARG A 81 -6.13 7.53 5.55
N ALA A 82 -6.83 8.64 5.78
CA ALA A 82 -7.13 9.13 7.13
C ALA A 82 -7.90 8.10 7.99
N PHE A 83 -8.84 7.37 7.38
CA PHE A 83 -9.56 6.29 8.05
C PHE A 83 -8.63 5.15 8.50
N ILE A 84 -7.64 4.78 7.68
CA ILE A 84 -6.67 3.74 8.02
C ILE A 84 -5.70 4.24 9.10
N ASP A 85 -5.23 5.48 9.00
CA ASP A 85 -4.34 6.09 9.99
C ASP A 85 -4.99 6.12 11.38
N ASP A 86 -6.26 6.51 11.46
CA ASP A 86 -7.06 6.47 12.71
C ASP A 86 -7.14 5.04 13.27
N LYS A 87 -7.42 4.06 12.39
CA LYS A 87 -7.50 2.65 12.78
C LYS A 87 -6.17 2.14 13.34
N ILE A 88 -5.05 2.39 12.66
CA ILE A 88 -3.72 1.95 13.11
C ILE A 88 -3.35 2.62 14.43
N GLY A 89 -3.61 3.92 14.57
CA GLY A 89 -3.37 4.65 15.83
C GLY A 89 -4.23 4.12 16.99
N GLY A 90 -5.46 3.71 16.71
CA GLY A 90 -6.35 3.05 17.67
C GLY A 90 -5.86 1.66 18.10
N GLU A 91 -5.33 0.86 17.17
CA GLU A 91 -4.74 -0.47 17.45
C GLU A 91 -3.46 -0.36 18.29
N ALA A 92 -2.64 0.67 18.08
CA ALA A 92 -1.41 0.90 18.85
C ALA A 92 -1.67 1.32 20.31
N SER A 93 -2.92 1.65 20.66
CA SER A 93 -3.33 2.15 21.96
C SER A 93 -4.01 1.10 22.86
N GLN A 94 -3.97 -0.20 22.50
CA GLN A 94 -4.61 -1.31 23.24
C GLN A 94 -3.61 -2.34 23.77
#